data_AF-A0A3D5BY42-F1
#
_entry.id   AF-A0A3D5BY42-F1
#
_cell.length_a   1.000
_cell.length_b   1.000
_cell.length_c   1.000
_cell.angle_alpha   90.00
_cell.angle_beta   90.00
_cell.angle_gamma   90.00
#
_symmetry.space_group_name_H-M   'P 1'
#
loop_
_entity.id
_entity.type
_entity.pdbx_description
1 polymer ?
#
loop_
_entity_poly.entity_id
_entity_poly.type
_entity_poly.pdbx_seq_one_letter_code
_entity_poly.pdbx_strand_id
1 'polypeptide(L)'
;LRPSGETDLARAVAAYNSRDLPQGVSILVSDLLTPSATESVTRLAKAGHELTVLHVLDENFVDPFLTDEVQLVDAESGGEIEIFGHEELLRAYRRAVSRWIEEL
;
A
#
# COMPACT_ATOMS: atom_id res chain seq x y z
N LEU A 1 -4.07 -8.30 14.89
CA LEU A 1 -4.43 -6.86 15.01
C LEU A 1 -5.75 -6.67 14.26
N ARG A 2 -6.57 -5.67 14.60
CA ARG A 2 -7.78 -5.32 13.83
C ARG A 2 -7.64 -3.88 13.34
N PRO A 3 -7.98 -3.58 12.08
CA PRO A 3 -7.96 -2.21 11.59
C PRO A 3 -8.96 -1.36 12.38
N SER A 4 -8.64 -0.06 12.55
CA SER A 4 -9.47 0.90 13.28
C SER A 4 -9.81 2.14 12.46
N GLY A 5 -9.56 2.12 11.15
CA GLY A 5 -9.82 3.24 10.24
C GLY A 5 -9.06 3.09 8.92
N GLU A 6 -9.23 4.08 8.05
CA GLU A 6 -8.60 4.13 6.73
C GLU A 6 -7.13 4.59 6.79
N THR A 7 -6.35 4.16 5.80
CA THR A 7 -4.98 4.61 5.59
C THR A 7 -4.93 5.98 4.93
N ASP A 8 -4.64 7.02 5.73
CA ASP A 8 -4.39 8.40 5.25
C ASP A 8 -2.91 8.75 5.34
N LEU A 9 -2.15 8.32 4.34
CA LEU A 9 -0.70 8.54 4.25
C LEU A 9 -0.36 10.02 4.05
N ALA A 10 -1.17 10.76 3.29
CA ALA A 10 -0.95 12.18 3.05
C ALA A 10 -1.00 12.98 4.36
N ARG A 11 -1.98 12.73 5.22
CA ARG A 11 -2.06 13.34 6.56
C ARG A 11 -0.89 12.94 7.44
N ALA A 12 -0.47 11.68 7.41
CA ALA A 12 0.68 11.20 8.18
C ALA A 12 1.99 11.91 7.76
N VAL A 13 2.24 12.06 6.46
CA VAL A 13 3.40 12.79 5.93
C VAL A 13 3.33 14.27 6.29
N ALA A 14 2.17 14.92 6.16
CA ALA A 14 2.00 16.33 6.56
C ALA A 14 2.30 16.55 8.05
N ALA A 15 1.82 15.64 8.91
CA ALA A 15 2.06 15.67 10.35
C ALA A 15 3.51 15.33 10.74
N TYR A 16 4.22 14.56 9.92
CA TYR A 16 5.65 14.30 10.10
C TYR A 16 6.49 15.53 9.72
N ASN A 17 6.25 16.09 8.54
CA ASN A 17 6.99 17.24 8.01
C ASN A 17 6.74 18.54 8.80
N SER A 18 5.65 18.64 9.56
CA SER A 18 5.38 19.80 10.42
C SER A 18 6.19 19.78 11.74
N ARG A 19 6.87 18.67 12.04
CA ARG A 19 7.73 18.56 13.22
C ARG A 19 9.05 19.26 12.94
N ASP A 20 9.49 20.06 13.91
CA ASP A 20 10.82 20.66 13.88
C ASP A 20 11.88 19.61 14.26
N LEU A 21 12.21 18.75 13.31
CA LEU A 21 13.19 17.67 13.46
C LEU A 21 14.52 18.07 12.80
N PRO A 22 15.66 17.77 13.43
CA PRO A 22 16.95 17.87 12.77
C PRO A 22 16.98 17.05 11.47
N GLN A 23 17.74 17.51 10.48
CA GLN A 23 17.99 16.71 9.27
C GLN A 23 18.66 15.38 9.64
N GLY A 24 18.27 14.31 8.95
CA GLY A 24 18.65 12.94 9.28
C GLY A 24 17.97 11.92 8.37
N VAL A 25 17.77 10.70 8.86
CA VAL A 25 17.13 9.61 8.12
C VAL A 25 15.65 9.54 8.44
N SER A 26 14.82 9.34 7.41
CA SER A 26 13.40 9.03 7.55
C SER A 26 13.12 7.64 6.98
N ILE A 27 12.37 6.83 7.73
CA ILE A 27 11.99 5.49 7.31
C ILE A 27 10.46 5.42 7.20
N LEU A 28 9.95 5.19 5.99
CA LEU A 28 8.54 4.91 5.75
C LEU A 28 8.33 3.40 5.64
N VAL A 29 7.51 2.84 6.52
CA VAL A 29 7.12 1.42 6.48
C VAL A 29 5.64 1.35 6.08
N SER A 30 5.36 0.84 4.89
CA SER A 30 3.98 0.81 4.34
C SER A 30 3.92 -0.15 3.15
N ASP A 31 2.74 -0.70 2.88
CA ASP A 31 2.40 -1.36 1.62
C ASP A 31 2.20 -0.37 0.46
N LEU A 32 2.15 0.94 0.74
CA LEU A 32 1.87 2.01 -0.22
C LEU A 32 0.54 1.84 -0.98
N LEU A 33 -0.41 1.07 -0.42
CA LEU A 33 -1.68 0.77 -1.05
C LEU A 33 -2.70 1.90 -0.85
N THR A 34 -2.37 3.10 -1.32
CA THR A 34 -3.22 4.30 -1.22
C THR A 34 -3.04 5.18 -2.46
N PRO A 35 -4.11 5.82 -2.98
CA PRO A 35 -4.00 6.71 -4.14
C PRO A 35 -2.99 7.86 -3.96
N SER A 36 -2.72 8.24 -2.71
CA SER A 36 -1.79 9.32 -2.36
C SER A 36 -0.32 8.89 -2.26
N ALA A 37 0.02 7.61 -2.51
CA ALA A 37 1.33 7.05 -2.21
C ALA A 37 2.49 7.80 -2.88
N THR A 38 2.48 7.90 -4.22
CA THR A 38 3.54 8.56 -5.00
C THR A 38 3.73 10.02 -4.59
N GLU A 39 2.63 10.77 -4.43
CA GLU A 39 2.68 12.18 -4.03
C GLU A 39 3.23 12.32 -2.60
N SER A 40 2.82 11.44 -1.68
CA SER A 40 3.24 11.45 -0.29
C SER A 40 4.71 11.08 -0.12
N VAL A 41 5.19 10.06 -0.83
CA VAL A 41 6.62 9.70 -0.89
C VAL A 41 7.43 10.86 -1.44
N THR A 42 6.96 11.50 -2.52
CA THR A 42 7.62 12.68 -3.11
C THR A 42 7.71 13.84 -2.12
N ARG A 43 6.63 14.11 -1.37
CA ARG A 43 6.61 15.15 -0.32
C ARG A 43 7.57 14.85 0.81
N LEU A 44 7.64 13.59 1.25
CA LEU A 44 8.55 13.15 2.31
C LEU A 44 10.01 13.23 1.86
N ALA A 45 10.32 12.84 0.62
CA ALA A 45 11.65 12.96 0.03
C ALA A 45 12.13 14.42 -0.08
N LYS A 46 11.20 15.36 -0.33
CA LYS A 46 11.49 16.80 -0.41
C LYS A 46 11.71 17.46 0.95
N ALA A 47 11.45 16.78 2.07
CA ALA A 47 11.61 17.33 3.41
C ALA A 47 13.08 17.48 3.85
N GLY A 48 14.04 17.02 3.04
CA GLY A 48 15.47 17.18 3.31
C GLY A 48 16.08 16.08 4.18
N HIS A 49 15.33 15.02 4.46
CA HIS A 49 15.82 13.79 5.09
C HIS A 49 16.25 12.78 4.03
N GLU A 50 17.19 11.90 4.39
CA GLU A 50 17.47 10.69 3.63
C GLU A 50 16.30 9.72 3.82
N LEU A 51 15.45 9.59 2.80
CA LEU A 51 14.26 8.75 2.84
C LEU A 51 14.58 7.32 2.41
N THR A 52 14.30 6.35 3.28
CA THR A 52 14.21 4.93 2.93
C THR A 52 12.76 4.48 3.03
N VAL A 53 12.26 3.79 2.01
CA VAL A 53 10.93 3.18 2.01
C VAL A 53 11.08 1.67 2.14
N LEU A 54 10.47 1.09 3.17
CA LEU A 54 10.34 -0.35 3.33
C LEU A 54 8.93 -0.73 2.90
N HIS A 55 8.85 -1.35 1.71
CA HIS A 55 7.62 -1.88 1.18
C HIS A 55 7.28 -3.21 1.86
N VAL A 56 6.17 -3.26 2.59
CA VAL A 56 5.74 -4.46 3.33
C VAL A 56 4.45 -4.99 2.71
N LEU A 57 4.49 -6.22 2.21
CA LEU A 57 3.36 -6.87 1.55
C LEU A 57 3.03 -8.20 2.23
N ASP A 58 1.75 -8.54 2.24
CA ASP A 58 1.28 -9.87 2.64
C ASP A 58 1.53 -10.88 1.51
N GLU A 59 1.90 -12.12 1.86
CA GLU A 59 2.12 -13.17 0.86
C GLU A 59 0.85 -13.48 0.05
N ASN A 60 -0.33 -13.42 0.68
CA ASN A 60 -1.61 -13.64 0.03
C ASN A 60 -2.01 -12.46 -0.87
N PHE A 61 -1.43 -11.27 -0.65
CA PHE A 61 -1.58 -10.15 -1.57
C PHE A 61 -0.75 -10.37 -2.84
N VAL A 62 0.44 -10.96 -2.73
CA VAL A 62 1.30 -11.18 -3.91
C VAL A 62 0.88 -12.43 -4.68
N ASP A 63 0.53 -13.50 -3.96
CA ASP A 63 0.12 -14.78 -4.52
C ASP A 63 -1.17 -15.30 -3.87
N PRO A 64 -2.34 -14.74 -4.24
CA PRO A 64 -3.60 -15.15 -3.64
C PRO A 64 -3.99 -16.56 -4.06
N PHE A 65 -4.51 -17.32 -3.10
CA PHE A 65 -5.20 -18.57 -3.35
C PHE A 65 -6.72 -18.32 -3.39
N LEU A 66 -7.31 -18.35 -4.58
CA LEU A 66 -8.76 -18.22 -4.77
C LEU A 66 -9.34 -19.55 -5.28
N THR A 67 -10.46 -19.99 -4.70
CA THR A 67 -11.24 -21.16 -5.14
C THR A 67 -12.55 -20.72 -5.78
N ASP A 68 -12.97 -21.35 -6.87
CA ASP A 68 -14.29 -21.20 -7.52
C ASP A 68 -14.95 -19.82 -7.38
N GLU A 69 -15.79 -19.62 -6.37
CA GLU A 69 -16.48 -18.36 -6.05
C GLU A 69 -15.96 -17.82 -4.70
N VAL A 70 -15.45 -16.59 -4.71
CA VAL A 70 -14.90 -15.93 -3.52
C VAL A 70 -15.50 -14.54 -3.38
N GLN A 71 -15.91 -14.23 -2.16
CA GLN A 71 -16.25 -12.86 -1.76
C GLN A 71 -14.98 -12.19 -1.22
N LEU A 72 -14.51 -11.16 -1.91
CA LEU A 72 -13.45 -10.30 -1.41
C LEU A 72 -14.06 -9.19 -0.56
N VAL A 73 -13.43 -8.94 0.58
CA VAL A 73 -13.81 -7.87 1.50
C VAL A 73 -12.61 -6.94 1.68
N ASP A 74 -12.80 -5.67 1.37
CA ASP A 74 -11.82 -4.61 1.62
C ASP A 74 -11.65 -4.40 3.13
N ALA A 75 -10.41 -4.47 3.62
CA ALA A 75 -10.15 -4.47 5.07
C ALA A 75 -10.39 -3.11 5.73
N GLU A 76 -10.32 -2.03 4.95
CA GLU A 76 -10.41 -0.64 5.38
C GLU A 76 -11.86 -0.13 5.35
N SER A 77 -12.57 -0.37 4.25
CA SER A 77 -13.92 0.15 4.00
C SER A 77 -15.03 -0.88 4.29
N GLY A 78 -14.69 -2.18 4.29
CA GLY A 78 -15.67 -3.27 4.33
C GLY A 78 -16.45 -3.43 3.01
N GLY A 79 -16.00 -2.80 1.92
CA GLY A 79 -16.58 -3.00 0.60
C GLY A 79 -16.43 -4.45 0.13
N GLU A 80 -17.47 -4.99 -0.48
CA GLU A 80 -17.52 -6.39 -0.89
C GLU A 80 -17.61 -6.51 -2.41
N ILE A 81 -16.87 -7.46 -2.98
CA ILE A 81 -17.00 -7.85 -4.38
C ILE A 81 -16.98 -9.37 -4.51
N GLU A 82 -17.97 -9.91 -5.20
CA GLU A 82 -18.00 -11.33 -5.57
C GLU A 82 -17.23 -11.51 -6.87
N ILE A 83 -16.28 -12.46 -6.85
CA ILE A 83 -15.49 -12.81 -8.02
C ILE A 83 -15.42 -14.33 -8.19
N PHE A 84 -15.29 -14.76 -9.44
CA PHE A 84 -14.95 -16.13 -9.76
C PHE A 84 -13.43 -16.27 -9.90
N GLY A 85 -12.83 -17.10 -9.05
CA GLY A 85 -11.40 -17.37 -8.96
C GLY A 85 -10.85 -18.20 -10.13
N HIS A 86 -11.07 -17.75 -11.37
CA HIS A 86 -10.52 -18.42 -12.54
C HIS A 86 -9.00 -18.17 -12.67
N GLU A 87 -8.27 -19.16 -13.19
CA GLU A 87 -6.82 -19.09 -13.33
C GLU A 87 -6.35 -17.89 -14.18
N GLU A 88 -7.15 -17.48 -15.18
CA GLU A 88 -6.85 -16.29 -15.99
C GLU A 88 -6.91 -14.99 -15.20
N LEU A 89 -7.88 -14.84 -14.29
CA LEU A 89 -7.99 -13.69 -13.38
C LEU A 89 -6.77 -13.63 -12.45
N LEU A 90 -6.40 -14.77 -11.84
CA LEU A 90 -5.23 -14.87 -10.98
C LEU A 90 -3.93 -14.50 -11.73
N ARG A 91 -3.78 -14.97 -12.98
CA ARG A 91 -2.64 -14.57 -13.83
C ARG A 91 -2.63 -13.07 -14.13
N ALA A 92 -3.79 -12.47 -14.41
CA ALA A 92 -3.89 -11.04 -14.66
C ALA A 92 -3.57 -10.21 -13.42
N TYR A 93 -4.08 -10.63 -12.26
CA TYR A 93 -3.81 -10.00 -10.97
C TYR A 93 -2.32 -10.03 -10.63
N ARG A 94 -1.67 -11.20 -10.67
CA ARG A 94 -0.23 -11.33 -10.40
C ARG A 94 0.60 -10.41 -11.31
N ARG A 95 0.28 -10.32 -12.60
CA ARG A 95 0.95 -9.39 -13.52
C ARG A 95 0.75 -7.93 -13.14
N ALA A 96 -0.45 -7.54 -12.69
CA ALA A 96 -0.72 -6.18 -12.24
C ALA A 96 0.07 -5.85 -10.97
N VAL A 97 0.10 -6.77 -10.00
CA VAL A 97 0.87 -6.62 -8.76
C VAL A 97 2.37 -6.52 -9.05
N SER A 98 2.94 -7.42 -9.87
CA SER A 98 4.36 -7.35 -10.23
C SER A 98 4.72 -6.03 -10.90
N ARG A 99 3.89 -5.56 -11.83
CA ARG A 99 4.12 -4.26 -12.48
C ARG A 99 4.08 -3.11 -11.47
N TRP A 100 3.11 -3.11 -10.57
CA TRP A 100 3.01 -2.08 -9.54
C TRP A 100 4.20 -2.06 -8.59
N ILE A 101 4.72 -3.23 -8.20
CA ILE A 101 5.95 -3.34 -7.38
C ILE A 101 7.17 -2.78 -8.14
N GLU A 102 7.24 -2.95 -9.46
CA GLU A 102 8.34 -2.46 -10.29
C GLU A 102 8.25 -0.95 -10.62
N GLU A 103 7.06 -0.36 -10.61
CA GLU A 103 6.82 1.05 -10.99
C GLU A 103 7.02 2.05 -9.84
N LEU A 104 7.10 1.59 -8.59
CA LEU A 104 7.32 2.42 -7.39
C LEU A 104 8.80 2.65 -7.09
#